data_AF-A0A813L016-F1
#
_entry.id   AF-A0A813L016-F1
#
_cell.length_a   1.000
_cell.length_b   1.000
_cell.length_c   1.000
_cell.angle_alpha   90.00
_cell.angle_beta   90.00
_cell.angle_gamma   90.00
#
_symmetry.space_group_name_H-M   'P 1'
#
loop_
_entity.id
_entity.type
_entity.pdbx_description
1 polymer ?
#
loop_
_entity_poly.entity_id
_entity_poly.type
_entity_poly.pdbx_seq_one_letter_code
_entity_poly.pdbx_strand_id
1 'polypeptide(L)'
;MWHLMVVAQLLVYTFLPLMSVGMVQRRLELVERGFGQPLGAGMVAKIRLGVLSVMLVVDGYMSYSFFFFRGVKLNGVFCVFYSLLAVTNLVVAVIVIVGLARVCAAAEPGRLRTGSYAQAEAIWSRALLRQLCVALVQSSMSNTSASQLHDASSSGEQQSSASSWNKSVQSLSARSLEVKELLEFFGRLGPSGDSSGAEAVMPSYDPWRSTTNDVVRGAIIPLSRAGNFGLAYAHCLLGARASTSATLPDCMVSHTWSALFLDLVAAVVADALELDEYRKVAQRLAAPGGVRKLLQEVQRKSCQRYWICAFCVNQHSGICNGFGSEPTPGGDQHSRWDAGRRDTVSGQVFRLCSCSEPKYFDGPMCEMNKFDEMMGLLQRRQPNLRHLVAVDRRFELFSRAWCVAELVQSYLSNLPQTVILLSNRALDVQAEDLETYNCLATLTVLECKASREEDRLQILAKIPDVREFDAQLQAVIFGSRGLLRNALAGFDRVDAAARAARRAASAAAASEGP
;
A
#
# COMPACT_ATOMS: atom_id res chain seq x y z
N MET A 1 9.52 -47.41 5.11
CA MET A 1 10.79 -47.31 5.87
C MET A 1 11.94 -46.77 5.02
N TRP A 2 12.21 -47.32 3.84
CA TRP A 2 13.32 -46.88 2.97
C TRP A 2 13.25 -45.41 2.54
N HIS A 3 12.08 -44.91 2.14
CA HIS A 3 11.89 -43.49 1.80
C HIS A 3 12.06 -42.53 2.99
N LEU A 4 11.72 -42.97 4.20
CA LEU A 4 11.92 -42.19 5.43
C LEU A 4 13.41 -42.08 5.79
N MET A 5 14.19 -43.13 5.53
CA MET A 5 15.66 -43.08 5.69
C MET A 5 16.32 -42.14 4.67
N VAL A 6 15.87 -42.15 3.40
CA VAL A 6 16.40 -41.25 2.36
C VAL A 6 16.12 -39.78 2.68
N VAL A 7 14.92 -39.46 3.18
CA VAL A 7 14.56 -38.08 3.60
C VAL A 7 15.36 -37.65 4.82
N ALA A 8 15.56 -38.54 5.81
CA ALA A 8 16.39 -38.23 6.98
C ALA A 8 17.88 -38.01 6.61
N GLN A 9 18.41 -38.82 5.68
CA GLN A 9 19.79 -38.66 5.19
C GLN A 9 19.97 -37.34 4.44
N LEU A 10 19.01 -36.97 3.59
CA LEU A 10 19.00 -35.70 2.88
C LEU A 10 18.94 -34.52 3.85
N LEU A 11 18.08 -34.55 4.87
CA LEU A 11 18.02 -33.50 5.88
C LEU A 11 19.34 -33.33 6.65
N VAL A 12 20.05 -34.42 6.95
CA VAL A 12 21.36 -34.34 7.60
C VAL A 12 22.41 -33.69 6.68
N TYR A 13 22.44 -34.02 5.38
CA TYR A 13 23.40 -33.46 4.44
C TYR A 13 23.11 -32.01 4.03
N THR A 14 21.84 -31.57 4.02
CA THR A 14 21.48 -30.18 3.70
C THR A 14 21.72 -29.24 4.89
N PHE A 15 21.59 -29.71 6.14
CA PHE A 15 21.70 -28.86 7.32
C PHE A 15 23.08 -28.84 7.99
N LEU A 16 23.92 -29.87 7.83
CA LEU A 16 25.28 -29.87 8.40
C LEU A 16 26.19 -28.72 7.89
N PRO A 17 26.17 -28.34 6.59
CA PRO A 17 26.98 -27.23 6.09
C PRO A 17 26.48 -25.86 6.58
N LEU A 18 25.17 -25.70 6.82
CA LEU A 18 24.58 -24.46 7.33
C LEU A 18 24.94 -24.20 8.80
N MET A 19 25.18 -25.26 9.58
CA MET A 19 25.60 -25.15 10.98
C MET A 19 27.10 -24.82 11.14
N SER A 20 27.95 -25.17 10.16
CA SER A 20 29.40 -24.95 10.27
C SER A 20 29.84 -23.52 9.89
N VAL A 21 29.09 -22.82 9.05
CA VAL A 21 29.43 -21.44 8.62
C VAL A 21 29.20 -20.45 9.76
N GLY A 22 28.15 -20.63 10.56
CA GLY A 22 27.87 -19.77 11.72
C GLY A 22 28.89 -19.88 12.87
N MET A 23 29.54 -21.04 13.04
CA MET A 23 30.55 -21.24 14.08
C MET A 23 31.95 -20.74 13.68
N VAL A 24 32.30 -20.76 12.39
CA VAL A 24 33.59 -20.22 11.90
C VAL A 24 33.57 -18.68 11.94
N GLN A 25 32.43 -18.06 11.65
CA GLN A 25 32.29 -16.60 11.66
C GLN A 25 32.36 -16.02 13.09
N ARG A 26 31.81 -16.73 14.09
CA ARG A 26 31.92 -16.32 15.51
C ARG A 26 33.30 -16.56 16.14
N ARG A 27 34.12 -17.48 15.62
CA ARG A 27 35.49 -17.71 16.12
C ARG A 27 36.52 -16.73 15.53
N LEU A 28 36.30 -16.20 14.33
CA LEU A 28 37.16 -15.16 13.74
C LEU A 28 36.96 -13.80 14.44
N GLU A 29 35.72 -13.42 14.78
CA GLU A 29 35.44 -12.16 15.51
C GLU A 29 35.95 -12.16 16.96
N LEU A 30 36.10 -13.34 17.57
CA LEU A 30 36.65 -13.49 18.94
C LEU A 30 38.19 -13.49 18.98
N VAL A 31 38.86 -13.76 17.86
CA VAL A 31 40.33 -13.66 17.76
C VAL A 31 40.77 -12.22 17.45
N GLU A 32 39.97 -11.45 16.70
CA GLU A 32 40.27 -10.04 16.38
C GLU A 32 40.07 -9.06 17.55
N ARG A 33 39.37 -9.46 18.62
CA ARG A 33 39.20 -8.63 19.84
C ARG A 33 40.21 -8.93 20.96
N GLY A 34 41.15 -9.86 20.74
CA GLY A 34 41.98 -10.42 21.81
C GLY A 34 43.46 -10.00 21.87
N PHE A 35 44.04 -9.37 20.85
CA PHE A 35 45.47 -9.03 20.87
C PHE A 35 45.74 -7.59 20.42
N GLY A 36 46.07 -6.74 21.38
CA GLY A 36 46.63 -5.43 21.13
C GLY A 36 48.13 -5.52 20.83
N GLN A 37 48.52 -5.17 19.60
CA GLN A 37 49.71 -4.39 19.18
C GLN A 37 50.10 -4.72 17.72
N PRO A 38 50.71 -3.77 16.97
CA PRO A 38 50.82 -3.85 15.53
C PRO A 38 52.12 -4.56 15.10
N LEU A 39 52.02 -5.48 14.13
CA LEU A 39 53.20 -6.02 13.44
C LEU A 39 52.98 -5.98 11.92
N GLY A 40 53.81 -5.15 11.28
CA GLY A 40 54.72 -5.57 10.22
C GLY A 40 54.14 -6.05 8.90
N ALA A 41 54.43 -5.30 7.84
CA ALA A 41 54.22 -5.68 6.45
C ALA A 41 54.91 -7.01 6.06
N GLY A 42 54.21 -7.82 5.25
CA GLY A 42 54.82 -8.76 4.32
C GLY A 42 54.49 -10.25 4.54
N MET A 43 53.50 -10.77 3.81
CA MET A 43 53.60 -12.05 3.07
C MET A 43 52.28 -12.35 2.35
N VAL A 44 52.31 -12.23 1.02
CA VAL A 44 51.27 -12.76 0.14
C VAL A 44 51.54 -14.25 -0.04
N ALA A 45 50.70 -15.11 0.55
CA ALA A 45 50.71 -16.55 0.32
C ALA A 45 49.69 -16.93 -0.77
N LYS A 46 50.21 -17.49 -1.86
CA LYS A 46 49.46 -18.10 -2.98
C LYS A 46 48.58 -19.25 -2.47
N ILE A 47 47.26 -19.16 -2.64
CA ILE A 47 46.37 -20.31 -2.62
C ILE A 47 46.15 -20.75 -4.08
N ARG A 48 46.67 -21.93 -4.44
CA ARG A 48 46.31 -22.63 -5.68
C ARG A 48 44.88 -23.14 -5.54
N LEU A 49 43.94 -22.59 -6.33
CA LEU A 49 42.63 -23.21 -6.50
C LEU A 49 42.82 -24.54 -7.24
N GLY A 50 42.57 -25.64 -6.55
CA GLY A 50 42.28 -26.92 -7.19
C GLY A 50 40.92 -26.83 -7.86
N VAL A 51 40.85 -27.27 -9.12
CA VAL A 51 39.60 -27.42 -9.87
C VAL A 51 38.77 -28.51 -9.18
N LEU A 52 37.61 -28.15 -8.65
CA LEU A 52 36.63 -29.11 -8.16
C LEU A 52 35.75 -29.54 -9.35
N SER A 53 36.00 -30.73 -9.91
CA SER A 53 35.10 -31.34 -10.89
C SER A 53 33.97 -32.05 -10.15
N VAL A 54 32.74 -31.57 -10.31
CA VAL A 54 31.55 -32.32 -9.87
C VAL A 54 31.14 -33.21 -11.03
N MET A 55 31.21 -34.53 -10.81
CA MET A 55 30.79 -35.56 -11.75
C MET A 55 29.37 -36.00 -11.39
N LEU A 56 28.40 -35.74 -12.27
CA LEU A 56 27.03 -36.23 -12.13
C LEU A 56 26.79 -37.29 -13.20
N VAL A 57 26.55 -38.53 -12.76
CA VAL A 57 26.17 -39.65 -13.62
C VAL A 57 24.68 -39.87 -13.42
N VAL A 58 23.90 -39.67 -14.48
CA VAL A 58 22.50 -40.10 -14.57
C VAL A 58 22.33 -40.78 -15.91
N ASP A 59 21.98 -42.07 -15.89
CA ASP A 59 21.53 -42.90 -17.01
C ASP A 59 22.26 -42.69 -18.35
N GLY A 60 23.56 -43.00 -18.36
CA GLY A 60 24.26 -43.43 -19.57
C GLY A 60 24.66 -42.37 -20.60
N TYR A 61 24.40 -41.06 -20.38
CA TYR A 61 24.85 -40.00 -21.28
C TYR A 61 25.91 -39.10 -20.64
N MET A 62 27.09 -39.02 -21.26
CA MET A 62 28.15 -38.07 -20.89
C MET A 62 28.01 -36.77 -21.69
N SER A 63 28.01 -35.64 -20.99
CA SER A 63 28.14 -34.31 -21.62
C SER A 63 29.16 -33.47 -20.86
N TYR A 64 30.09 -32.84 -21.59
CA TYR A 64 31.05 -31.88 -21.07
C TYR A 64 30.58 -30.47 -21.42
N SER A 65 30.62 -29.55 -20.47
CA SER A 65 30.46 -28.12 -20.74
C SER A 65 31.64 -27.34 -20.17
N PHE A 66 32.38 -26.67 -21.05
CA PHE A 66 33.43 -25.72 -20.70
C PHE A 66 32.89 -24.30 -20.87
N PHE A 67 32.96 -23.48 -19.83
CA PHE A 67 32.67 -22.04 -19.92
C PHE A 67 33.98 -21.25 -19.93
N PHE A 68 34.27 -20.59 -21.05
CA PHE A 68 35.29 -19.55 -21.13
C PHE A 68 34.66 -18.18 -20.86
N PHE A 69 35.08 -17.49 -19.80
CA PHE A 69 34.79 -16.07 -19.63
C PHE A 69 36.06 -15.25 -19.81
N ARG A 70 36.06 -14.38 -20.82
CA ARG A 70 37.15 -13.46 -21.09
C ARG A 70 36.73 -12.04 -20.66
N GLY A 71 37.34 -11.58 -19.57
CA GLY A 71 37.61 -10.16 -19.31
C GLY A 71 36.45 -9.25 -18.88
N VAL A 72 36.04 -9.32 -17.60
CA VAL A 72 35.53 -8.16 -16.85
C VAL A 72 36.01 -8.28 -15.40
N LYS A 73 36.74 -7.28 -14.88
CA LYS A 73 37.17 -7.22 -13.47
C LYS A 73 36.00 -6.75 -12.60
N LEU A 74 35.24 -7.70 -12.06
CA LEU A 74 34.31 -7.51 -10.95
C LEU A 74 34.76 -8.39 -9.77
N ASN A 75 34.58 -7.89 -8.55
CA ASN A 75 34.95 -8.57 -7.30
C ASN A 75 34.43 -10.02 -7.30
N GLY A 76 35.33 -10.98 -7.54
CA GLY A 76 34.99 -12.37 -7.87
C GLY A 76 34.18 -13.11 -6.80
N VAL A 77 34.15 -12.62 -5.57
CA VAL A 77 33.39 -13.21 -4.47
C VAL A 77 31.87 -13.01 -4.67
N PHE A 78 31.45 -11.85 -5.17
CA PHE A 78 30.02 -11.56 -5.39
C PHE A 78 29.46 -12.34 -6.59
N CYS A 79 30.19 -12.40 -7.71
CA CYS A 79 29.74 -13.19 -8.87
C CYS A 79 29.63 -14.69 -8.56
N VAL A 80 30.54 -15.23 -7.75
CA VAL A 80 30.49 -16.65 -7.33
C VAL A 80 29.28 -16.91 -6.43
N PHE A 81 28.97 -16.02 -5.49
CA PHE A 81 27.78 -16.14 -4.63
C PHE A 81 26.47 -16.07 -5.41
N TYR A 82 26.34 -15.11 -6.34
CA TYR A 82 25.16 -15.01 -7.18
C TYR A 82 25.00 -16.22 -8.12
N SER A 83 26.11 -16.73 -8.64
CA SER A 83 26.10 -17.94 -9.48
C SER A 83 25.71 -19.17 -8.67
N LEU A 84 26.23 -19.31 -7.45
CA LEU A 84 25.84 -20.40 -6.53
C LEU A 84 24.37 -20.32 -6.15
N LEU A 85 23.84 -19.14 -5.86
CA LEU A 85 22.43 -18.95 -5.53
C LEU A 85 21.53 -19.26 -6.73
N ALA A 86 21.91 -18.81 -7.93
CA ALA A 86 21.20 -19.12 -9.17
C ALA A 86 21.20 -20.63 -9.47
N VAL A 87 22.36 -21.30 -9.30
CA VAL A 87 22.48 -22.75 -9.48
C VAL A 87 21.66 -23.50 -8.43
N THR A 88 21.66 -23.05 -7.17
CA THR A 88 20.87 -23.68 -6.10
C THR A 88 19.37 -23.57 -6.40
N ASN A 89 18.91 -22.39 -6.82
CA ASN A 89 17.52 -22.19 -7.22
C ASN A 89 17.14 -23.03 -8.45
N LEU A 90 18.04 -23.16 -9.42
CA LEU A 90 17.85 -24.02 -10.58
C LEU A 90 17.76 -25.50 -10.18
N VAL A 91 18.63 -25.96 -9.28
CA VAL A 91 18.61 -27.35 -8.77
C VAL A 91 17.32 -27.64 -8.01
N VAL A 92 16.86 -26.72 -7.16
CA VAL A 92 15.57 -26.86 -6.44
C VAL A 92 14.42 -26.92 -7.44
N ALA A 93 14.41 -26.06 -8.46
CA ALA A 93 13.40 -26.08 -9.51
C ALA A 93 13.39 -27.43 -10.27
N VAL A 94 14.58 -27.95 -10.64
CA VAL A 94 14.71 -29.25 -11.32
C VAL A 94 14.24 -30.40 -10.42
N ILE A 95 14.58 -30.41 -9.12
CA ILE A 95 14.13 -31.42 -8.17
C ILE A 95 12.60 -31.41 -8.05
N VAL A 96 11.98 -30.23 -7.97
CA VAL A 96 10.51 -30.10 -7.92
C VAL A 96 9.88 -30.60 -9.21
N ILE A 97 10.43 -30.24 -10.37
CA ILE A 97 9.93 -30.69 -11.68
C ILE A 97 10.04 -32.22 -11.83
N VAL A 98 11.19 -32.80 -11.47
CA VAL A 98 11.40 -34.26 -11.54
C VAL A 98 10.52 -35.00 -10.53
N GLY A 99 10.34 -34.44 -9.32
CA GLY A 99 9.42 -34.96 -8.32
C GLY A 99 7.98 -35.00 -8.82
N LEU A 100 7.51 -33.90 -9.43
CA LEU A 100 6.19 -33.82 -10.05
C LEU A 100 6.05 -34.79 -11.23
N ALA A 101 7.06 -34.90 -12.10
CA ALA A 101 7.05 -35.83 -13.23
C ALA A 101 6.95 -37.30 -12.76
N ARG A 102 7.63 -37.67 -11.66
CA ARG A 102 7.54 -39.02 -11.07
C ARG A 102 6.19 -39.31 -10.42
N VAL A 103 5.59 -38.31 -9.77
CA VAL A 103 4.22 -38.43 -9.24
C VAL A 103 3.21 -38.61 -10.39
N CYS A 104 3.40 -37.90 -11.50
CA CYS A 104 2.58 -38.07 -12.71
C CYS A 104 2.80 -39.43 -13.38
N ALA A 105 4.03 -39.94 -13.44
CA ALA A 105 4.35 -41.24 -14.04
C ALA A 105 3.87 -42.44 -13.19
N ALA A 106 3.69 -42.25 -11.88
CA ALA A 106 3.16 -43.26 -10.97
C ALA A 106 1.62 -43.34 -10.98
N ALA A 107 0.93 -42.43 -11.66
CA ALA A 107 -0.52 -42.50 -11.85
C ALA A 107 -0.85 -43.52 -12.95
N GLU A 108 -1.57 -44.59 -12.60
CA GLU A 108 -1.94 -45.65 -13.55
C GLU A 108 -2.76 -45.11 -14.74
N PRO A 109 -2.41 -45.49 -15.99
CA PRO A 109 -3.10 -45.04 -17.19
C PRO A 109 -4.40 -45.85 -17.36
N GLY A 110 -5.43 -45.54 -16.57
CA GLY A 110 -6.72 -46.22 -16.70
C GLY A 110 -7.91 -45.60 -15.98
N ARG A 111 -7.71 -44.54 -15.17
CA ARG A 111 -8.78 -44.05 -14.29
C ARG A 111 -8.84 -42.53 -14.14
N LEU A 112 -8.82 -41.78 -15.25
CA LEU A 112 -9.03 -40.33 -15.17
C LEU A 112 -9.95 -39.83 -16.29
N ARG A 113 -11.17 -39.39 -15.91
CA ARG A 113 -12.05 -38.60 -16.77
C ARG A 113 -11.50 -37.18 -16.87
N THR A 114 -11.27 -36.76 -18.10
CA THR A 114 -10.74 -35.47 -18.54
C THR A 114 -11.72 -34.33 -18.20
N GLY A 115 -11.34 -33.41 -17.32
CA GLY A 115 -12.09 -32.16 -17.11
C GLY A 115 -11.65 -31.37 -15.87
N SER A 116 -11.67 -31.99 -14.69
CA SER A 116 -11.45 -31.27 -13.42
C SER A 116 -9.97 -31.01 -13.11
N TYR A 117 -9.09 -31.94 -13.48
CA TYR A 117 -7.65 -31.84 -13.17
C TYR A 117 -6.96 -30.74 -13.98
N ALA A 118 -7.28 -30.61 -15.28
CA ALA A 118 -6.71 -29.59 -16.16
C ALA A 118 -7.09 -28.15 -15.72
N GLN A 119 -8.25 -27.98 -15.08
CA GLN A 119 -8.71 -26.68 -14.59
C GLN A 119 -8.04 -26.31 -13.25
N ALA A 120 -7.83 -27.29 -12.37
CA ALA A 120 -7.04 -27.11 -11.15
C ALA A 120 -5.56 -26.85 -11.49
N GLU A 121 -4.99 -27.57 -12.45
CA GLU A 121 -3.63 -27.38 -12.96
C GLU A 121 -3.46 -25.97 -13.56
N ALA A 122 -4.41 -25.49 -14.35
CA ALA A 122 -4.38 -24.13 -14.91
C ALA A 122 -4.47 -23.02 -13.86
N ILE A 123 -5.10 -23.26 -12.70
CA ILE A 123 -5.19 -22.30 -11.60
C ILE A 123 -3.90 -22.33 -10.75
N TRP A 124 -3.37 -23.52 -10.46
CA TRP A 124 -2.12 -23.71 -9.73
C TRP A 124 -0.91 -23.16 -10.49
N SER A 125 -0.80 -23.44 -11.79
CA SER A 125 0.26 -22.89 -12.62
C SER A 125 0.19 -21.36 -12.67
N ARG A 126 -1.01 -20.75 -12.67
CA ARG A 126 -1.16 -19.28 -12.67
C ARG A 126 -0.80 -18.64 -11.33
N ALA A 127 -1.20 -19.23 -10.20
CA ALA A 127 -0.91 -18.69 -8.88
C ALA A 127 0.59 -18.82 -8.53
N LEU A 128 1.19 -19.95 -8.87
CA LEU A 128 2.62 -20.17 -8.69
C LEU A 128 3.46 -19.31 -9.64
N LEU A 129 3.03 -19.14 -10.92
CA LEU A 129 3.67 -18.17 -11.82
C LEU A 129 3.60 -16.76 -11.26
N ARG A 130 2.46 -16.33 -10.69
CA ARG A 130 2.31 -14.98 -10.12
C ARG A 130 3.25 -14.76 -8.94
N GLN A 131 3.36 -15.72 -8.02
CA GLN A 131 4.28 -15.66 -6.89
C GLN A 131 5.76 -15.64 -7.34
N LEU A 132 6.10 -16.44 -8.35
CA LEU A 132 7.44 -16.44 -8.95
C LEU A 132 7.73 -15.15 -9.73
N CYS A 133 6.75 -14.59 -10.43
CA CYS A 133 6.86 -13.29 -11.11
C CYS A 133 7.09 -12.17 -10.10
N VAL A 134 6.38 -12.14 -8.97
CA VAL A 134 6.63 -11.16 -7.89
C VAL A 134 8.06 -11.26 -7.37
N ALA A 135 8.58 -12.46 -7.13
CA ALA A 135 9.96 -12.66 -6.68
C ALA A 135 11.01 -12.27 -7.75
N LEU A 136 10.71 -12.50 -9.04
CA LEU A 136 11.59 -12.15 -10.17
C LEU A 136 11.58 -10.65 -10.47
N VAL A 137 10.43 -10.00 -10.39
CA VAL A 137 10.29 -8.54 -10.56
C VAL A 137 11.02 -7.81 -9.43
N GLN A 138 10.87 -8.26 -8.17
CA GLN A 138 11.64 -7.72 -7.03
C GLN A 138 13.17 -7.82 -7.24
N SER A 139 13.63 -8.79 -8.03
CA SER A 139 15.04 -8.95 -8.39
C SER A 139 15.46 -8.10 -9.60
N SER A 140 14.52 -7.65 -10.43
CA SER A 140 14.77 -6.89 -11.67
C SER A 140 14.67 -5.36 -11.50
N MET A 141 14.06 -4.84 -10.44
CA MET A 141 13.82 -3.40 -10.25
C MET A 141 15.08 -2.55 -9.93
N SER A 142 16.29 -3.10 -10.05
CA SER A 142 17.54 -2.37 -9.75
C SER A 142 18.06 -1.50 -10.90
N ASN A 143 17.49 -1.57 -12.10
CA ASN A 143 17.95 -0.79 -13.24
C ASN A 143 16.75 -0.51 -14.15
N THR A 144 16.36 0.76 -14.31
CA THR A 144 16.00 1.44 -15.57
C THR A 144 15.28 2.74 -15.24
N SER A 145 15.86 3.89 -15.61
CA SER A 145 15.18 5.18 -15.65
C SER A 145 15.23 5.79 -17.05
N ALA A 146 14.15 6.53 -17.32
CA ALA A 146 13.59 6.99 -18.59
C ALA A 146 14.48 7.87 -19.50
N SER A 147 14.08 7.91 -20.77
CA SER A 147 14.29 9.04 -21.69
C SER A 147 13.32 8.94 -22.88
N GLN A 148 12.57 9.99 -23.17
CA GLN A 148 12.37 10.44 -24.55
C GLN A 148 11.81 11.88 -24.66
N LEU A 149 12.34 12.58 -25.66
CA LEU A 149 12.20 13.99 -26.05
C LEU A 149 11.08 14.17 -27.10
N HIS A 150 10.44 15.34 -27.17
CA HIS A 150 9.87 15.86 -28.43
C HIS A 150 9.79 17.40 -28.52
N ASP A 151 10.28 17.88 -29.67
CA ASP A 151 9.93 18.99 -30.59
C ASP A 151 9.52 20.41 -30.14
N ALA A 152 10.20 21.37 -30.78
CA ALA A 152 10.11 22.81 -30.58
C ALA A 152 9.38 23.50 -31.73
N SER A 153 8.05 23.63 -31.64
CA SER A 153 7.27 24.59 -32.46
C SER A 153 5.98 25.09 -31.78
N SER A 154 5.70 24.63 -30.56
CA SER A 154 4.52 24.93 -29.72
C SER A 154 4.88 25.64 -28.41
N SER A 155 6.04 26.31 -28.38
CA SER A 155 6.75 26.67 -27.15
C SER A 155 6.00 27.65 -26.24
N GLY A 156 5.24 28.60 -26.78
CA GLY A 156 4.56 29.63 -25.97
C GLY A 156 3.41 29.10 -25.11
N GLU A 157 2.47 28.36 -25.71
CA GLU A 157 1.30 27.82 -24.99
C GLU A 157 1.67 26.64 -24.09
N GLN A 158 2.58 25.77 -24.54
CA GLN A 158 3.07 24.66 -23.72
C GLN A 158 3.84 25.14 -22.50
N GLN A 159 4.65 26.20 -22.62
CA GLN A 159 5.39 26.77 -21.50
C GLN A 159 4.47 27.47 -20.48
N SER A 160 3.41 28.15 -20.94
CA SER A 160 2.39 28.75 -20.08
C SER A 160 1.58 27.69 -19.31
N SER A 161 1.18 26.61 -20.01
CA SER A 161 0.48 25.47 -19.41
C SER A 161 1.34 24.74 -18.37
N ALA A 162 2.61 24.47 -18.69
CA ALA A 162 3.56 23.85 -17.77
C ALA A 162 3.83 24.73 -16.53
N SER A 163 3.91 26.05 -16.70
CA SER A 163 4.05 27.00 -15.59
C SER A 163 2.83 26.95 -14.66
N SER A 164 1.62 26.95 -15.22
CA SER A 164 0.38 26.88 -14.44
C SER A 164 0.23 25.54 -13.72
N TRP A 165 0.56 24.43 -14.38
CA TRP A 165 0.60 23.11 -13.78
C TRP A 165 1.52 23.08 -12.54
N ASN A 166 2.76 23.54 -12.70
CA ASN A 166 3.75 23.55 -11.63
C ASN A 166 3.33 24.44 -10.46
N LYS A 167 2.73 25.61 -10.73
CA LYS A 167 2.18 26.48 -9.68
C LYS A 167 1.07 25.79 -8.90
N SER A 168 0.17 25.09 -9.58
CA SER A 168 -0.91 24.32 -8.93
C SER A 168 -0.34 23.20 -8.06
N VAL A 169 0.64 22.43 -8.55
CA VAL A 169 1.32 21.37 -7.76
C VAL A 169 2.01 21.97 -6.53
N GLN A 170 2.74 23.08 -6.69
CA GLN A 170 3.41 23.77 -5.58
C GLN A 170 2.41 24.27 -4.54
N SER A 171 1.33 24.93 -4.98
CA SER A 171 0.26 25.43 -4.10
C SER A 171 -0.40 24.28 -3.33
N LEU A 172 -0.73 23.19 -4.01
CA LEU A 172 -1.37 22.02 -3.41
C LEU A 172 -0.46 21.34 -2.38
N SER A 173 0.84 21.21 -2.68
CA SER A 173 1.83 20.60 -1.78
C SER A 173 2.11 21.44 -0.52
N ALA A 174 1.90 22.76 -0.59
CA ALA A 174 2.17 23.67 0.52
C ALA A 174 1.04 23.72 1.55
N ARG A 175 -0.10 23.07 1.28
CA ARG A 175 -1.27 23.07 2.17
C ARG A 175 -1.17 21.93 3.16
N SER A 176 -1.51 22.21 4.41
CA SER A 176 -1.51 21.23 5.48
C SER A 176 -2.24 21.82 6.69
N LEU A 177 -2.61 20.96 7.63
CA LEU A 177 -3.19 21.35 8.91
C LEU A 177 -2.56 20.55 10.05
N GLU A 178 -2.47 21.16 11.22
CA GLU A 178 -2.04 20.49 12.44
C GLU A 178 -3.17 19.62 13.01
N VAL A 179 -2.80 18.57 13.75
CA VAL A 179 -3.76 17.72 14.45
C VAL A 179 -4.65 18.52 15.40
N LYS A 180 -4.12 19.57 16.02
CA LYS A 180 -4.91 20.46 16.89
C LYS A 180 -5.98 21.22 16.10
N GLU A 181 -5.66 21.68 14.89
CA GLU A 181 -6.61 22.39 14.02
C GLU A 181 -7.70 21.43 13.52
N LEU A 182 -7.34 20.17 13.24
CA LEU A 182 -8.31 19.13 12.91
C LEU A 182 -9.26 18.83 14.09
N LEU A 183 -8.73 18.75 15.31
CA LEU A 183 -9.52 18.54 16.53
C LEU A 183 -10.42 19.74 16.85
N GLU A 184 -9.92 20.96 16.70
CA GLU A 184 -10.69 22.20 16.86
C GLU A 184 -11.82 22.28 15.83
N PHE A 185 -11.55 21.95 14.57
CA PHE A 185 -12.58 21.81 13.54
C PHE A 185 -13.63 20.77 13.93
N PHE A 186 -13.20 19.57 14.36
CA PHE A 186 -14.11 18.51 14.78
C PHE A 186 -15.00 18.92 15.96
N GLY A 187 -14.43 19.65 16.93
CA GLY A 187 -15.16 20.13 18.11
C GLY A 187 -16.28 21.13 17.81
N ARG A 188 -16.31 21.71 16.60
CA ARG A 188 -17.36 22.65 16.15
C ARG A 188 -18.51 21.95 15.41
N LEU A 189 -18.43 20.64 15.21
CA LEU A 189 -19.46 19.85 14.54
C LEU A 189 -20.53 19.36 15.52
N GLY A 190 -21.77 19.22 15.04
CA GLY A 190 -22.89 18.71 15.80
C GLY A 190 -23.69 19.79 16.54
N PRO A 191 -24.86 19.45 17.10
CA PRO A 191 -25.83 20.42 17.61
C PRO A 191 -25.33 21.21 18.82
N SER A 192 -24.40 20.65 19.60
CA SER A 192 -23.90 21.28 20.82
C SER A 192 -22.82 22.34 20.58
N GLY A 193 -22.34 22.51 19.34
CA GLY A 193 -21.20 23.39 19.03
C GLY A 193 -19.99 23.13 19.93
N ASP A 194 -18.99 24.00 19.88
CA ASP A 194 -18.04 24.03 20.98
C ASP A 194 -18.70 24.67 22.22
N SER A 195 -18.18 24.37 23.41
CA SER A 195 -18.70 24.93 24.66
C SER A 195 -18.51 26.46 24.78
N SER A 196 -17.96 27.11 23.74
CA SER A 196 -17.69 28.56 23.71
C SER A 196 -18.90 29.39 23.28
N GLY A 197 -20.01 28.74 22.91
CA GLY A 197 -21.24 29.41 22.47
C GLY A 197 -21.23 29.83 21.01
N ALA A 198 -20.24 29.40 20.22
CA ALA A 198 -20.24 29.57 18.78
C ALA A 198 -21.33 28.71 18.12
N GLU A 199 -21.98 29.25 17.10
CA GLU A 199 -22.99 28.52 16.32
C GLU A 199 -22.38 27.23 15.73
N ALA A 200 -23.10 26.12 15.90
CA ALA A 200 -22.72 24.83 15.34
C ALA A 200 -22.57 24.92 13.82
N VAL A 201 -21.41 24.52 13.30
CA VAL A 201 -21.10 24.64 11.87
C VAL A 201 -21.96 23.70 11.03
N MET A 202 -22.22 22.50 11.56
CA MET A 202 -23.04 21.46 10.92
C MET A 202 -23.93 20.82 11.99
N PRO A 203 -25.11 21.40 12.27
CA PRO A 203 -25.98 20.94 13.35
C PRO A 203 -26.49 19.49 13.17
N SER A 204 -26.58 18.99 11.93
CA SER A 204 -26.99 17.62 11.61
C SER A 204 -25.91 16.56 11.86
N TYR A 205 -24.68 16.96 12.20
CA TYR A 205 -23.57 16.02 12.33
C TYR A 205 -23.81 15.02 13.47
N ASP A 206 -23.65 13.74 13.14
CA ASP A 206 -23.66 12.61 14.08
C ASP A 206 -22.36 11.81 13.88
N PRO A 207 -21.50 11.69 14.90
CA PRO A 207 -20.19 11.03 14.76
C PRO A 207 -20.28 9.55 14.35
N TRP A 208 -21.43 8.90 14.51
CA TRP A 208 -21.63 7.49 14.17
C TRP A 208 -22.32 7.27 12.84
N ARG A 209 -22.72 8.35 12.14
CA ARG A 209 -23.46 8.28 10.87
C ARG A 209 -22.87 9.18 9.79
N SER A 210 -22.43 10.39 10.16
CA SER A 210 -21.88 11.35 9.23
C SER A 210 -20.56 10.90 8.61
N THR A 211 -20.57 10.82 7.30
CA THR A 211 -19.44 10.53 6.44
C THR A 211 -18.57 11.76 6.22
N THR A 212 -17.38 11.54 5.68
CA THR A 212 -16.51 12.65 5.28
C THR A 212 -17.14 13.47 4.15
N ASN A 213 -17.91 12.86 3.24
CA ASN A 213 -18.69 13.58 2.23
C ASN A 213 -19.70 14.56 2.88
N ASP A 214 -20.40 14.13 3.93
CA ASP A 214 -21.34 14.99 4.65
C ASP A 214 -20.63 16.20 5.27
N VAL A 215 -19.46 15.99 5.89
CA VAL A 215 -18.68 17.06 6.51
C VAL A 215 -18.05 17.99 5.45
N VAL A 216 -17.61 17.47 4.31
CA VAL A 216 -17.11 18.30 3.20
C VAL A 216 -18.20 19.26 2.72
N ARG A 217 -19.41 18.74 2.49
CA ARG A 217 -20.55 19.51 1.97
C ARG A 217 -21.20 20.41 3.02
N GLY A 218 -21.32 19.93 4.25
CA GLY A 218 -22.04 20.58 5.34
C GLY A 218 -21.20 21.55 6.17
N ALA A 219 -19.86 21.40 6.19
CA ALA A 219 -18.99 22.21 7.04
C ALA A 219 -17.79 22.80 6.29
N ILE A 220 -17.01 22.00 5.57
CA ILE A 220 -15.76 22.45 4.95
C ILE A 220 -16.03 23.51 3.88
N ILE A 221 -16.88 23.22 2.88
CA ILE A 221 -17.24 24.17 1.81
C ILE A 221 -17.85 25.47 2.37
N PRO A 222 -18.83 25.43 3.29
CA PRO A 222 -19.35 26.65 3.91
C PRO A 222 -18.29 27.49 4.61
N LEU A 223 -17.40 26.86 5.39
CA LEU A 223 -16.36 27.57 6.15
C LEU A 223 -15.18 28.06 5.30
N SER A 224 -14.94 27.45 4.15
CA SER A 224 -13.85 27.85 3.24
C SER A 224 -14.27 28.87 2.18
N ARG A 225 -15.50 29.39 2.27
CA ARG A 225 -15.98 30.47 1.39
C ARG A 225 -15.36 31.81 1.79
N ALA A 226 -14.78 32.51 0.81
CA ALA A 226 -14.19 33.84 0.98
C ALA A 226 -14.92 34.85 0.07
N GLY A 227 -15.99 35.45 0.60
CA GLY A 227 -16.86 36.35 -0.18
C GLY A 227 -17.53 35.63 -1.35
N ASN A 228 -17.22 36.05 -2.58
CA ASN A 228 -17.73 35.44 -3.81
C ASN A 228 -16.85 34.30 -4.34
N PHE A 229 -15.70 34.04 -3.73
CA PHE A 229 -14.78 33.00 -4.15
C PHE A 229 -14.68 31.92 -3.07
N GLY A 230 -13.93 30.86 -3.36
CA GLY A 230 -13.74 29.77 -2.42
C GLY A 230 -12.30 29.29 -2.40
N LEU A 231 -11.81 29.01 -1.20
CA LEU A 231 -10.44 28.58 -0.97
C LEU A 231 -10.43 27.12 -0.50
N ALA A 232 -9.26 26.48 -0.51
CA ALA A 232 -9.08 25.27 0.27
C ALA A 232 -9.17 25.61 1.76
N TYR A 233 -9.80 24.76 2.57
CA TYR A 233 -9.94 25.03 4.01
C TYR A 233 -8.59 25.19 4.71
N ALA A 234 -7.60 24.37 4.35
CA ALA A 234 -6.24 24.50 4.86
C ALA A 234 -5.62 25.88 4.55
N HIS A 235 -6.01 26.54 3.46
CA HIS A 235 -5.55 27.89 3.14
C HIS A 235 -6.17 28.93 4.08
N CYS A 236 -7.43 28.77 4.48
CA CYS A 236 -8.09 29.65 5.46
C CYS A 236 -7.36 29.62 6.82
N LEU A 237 -6.85 28.45 7.21
CA LEU A 237 -6.03 28.29 8.44
C LEU A 237 -4.70 29.05 8.34
N LEU A 238 -4.08 29.08 7.16
CA LEU A 238 -2.83 29.84 6.93
C LEU A 238 -3.07 31.36 7.01
N GLY A 239 -4.16 31.85 6.42
CA GLY A 239 -4.50 33.28 6.46
C GLY A 239 -4.78 33.81 7.88
N ALA A 240 -5.30 32.95 8.77
CA ALA A 240 -5.47 33.27 10.19
C ALA A 240 -4.14 33.37 10.95
N ARG A 241 -3.04 32.82 10.39
CA ARG A 241 -1.70 32.89 10.97
C ARG A 241 -0.95 34.09 10.40
N ALA A 242 -0.90 35.18 11.16
CA ALA A 242 -0.30 36.44 10.73
C ALA A 242 1.21 36.39 10.38
N SER A 243 1.94 35.28 10.52
CA SER A 243 3.39 35.26 10.21
C SER A 243 4.08 33.92 9.93
N THR A 244 3.40 32.78 9.85
CA THR A 244 4.11 31.50 9.62
C THR A 244 4.17 31.17 8.14
N SER A 245 5.39 31.05 7.58
CA SER A 245 5.62 30.49 6.24
C SER A 245 4.86 29.18 6.08
N ALA A 246 4.24 28.96 4.92
CA ALA A 246 3.55 27.70 4.61
C ALA A 246 4.47 26.51 4.92
N THR A 247 4.06 25.69 5.88
CA THR A 247 4.82 24.54 6.34
C THR A 247 4.32 23.31 5.62
N LEU A 248 5.26 22.59 4.99
CA LEU A 248 4.96 21.35 4.29
C LEU A 248 4.34 20.32 5.26
N PRO A 249 3.44 19.45 4.80
CA PRO A 249 2.95 18.35 5.61
C PRO A 249 4.10 17.41 5.99
N ASP A 250 4.01 16.82 7.19
CA ASP A 250 4.86 15.71 7.61
C ASP A 250 4.27 14.37 7.14
N CYS A 251 2.95 14.31 7.00
CA CYS A 251 2.22 13.12 6.64
C CYS A 251 1.15 13.40 5.58
N MET A 252 1.10 12.60 4.51
CA MET A 252 -0.07 12.52 3.62
C MET A 252 -1.05 11.48 4.14
N VAL A 253 -2.36 11.71 3.99
CA VAL A 253 -3.41 10.79 4.47
C VAL A 253 -4.25 10.29 3.30
N SER A 254 -4.28 8.97 3.10
CA SER A 254 -5.28 8.31 2.24
C SER A 254 -6.50 7.91 3.06
N HIS A 255 -7.68 8.28 2.56
CA HIS A 255 -8.98 7.96 3.15
C HIS A 255 -10.08 7.95 2.09
N THR A 256 -11.22 7.32 2.38
CA THR A 256 -12.42 7.39 1.53
C THR A 256 -13.42 8.39 2.08
N TRP A 257 -14.16 9.05 1.18
CA TRP A 257 -15.19 10.02 1.58
C TRP A 257 -16.50 9.38 2.05
N SER A 258 -16.74 8.12 1.67
CA SER A 258 -17.89 7.32 2.13
C SER A 258 -17.74 6.83 3.57
N ALA A 259 -16.53 6.87 4.14
CA ALA A 259 -16.29 6.49 5.52
C ALA A 259 -16.73 7.59 6.50
N LEU A 260 -17.00 7.18 7.74
CA LEU A 260 -17.31 8.08 8.84
C LEU A 260 -16.20 9.11 9.04
N PHE A 261 -16.58 10.39 9.17
CA PHE A 261 -15.60 11.44 9.44
C PHE A 261 -14.92 11.27 10.80
N LEU A 262 -15.66 10.72 11.79
CA LEU A 262 -15.10 10.31 13.08
C LEU A 262 -13.89 9.39 12.94
N ASP A 263 -13.98 8.38 12.06
CA ASP A 263 -12.92 7.38 11.92
C ASP A 263 -11.67 7.99 11.27
N LEU A 264 -11.84 8.88 10.29
CA LEU A 264 -10.73 9.66 9.72
C LEU A 264 -9.99 10.47 10.79
N VAL A 265 -10.73 11.24 11.58
CA VAL A 265 -10.14 12.09 12.64
C VAL A 265 -9.49 11.22 13.72
N ALA A 266 -10.16 10.13 14.11
CA ALA A 266 -9.63 9.19 15.09
C ALA A 266 -8.33 8.54 14.60
N ALA A 267 -8.23 8.16 13.33
CA ALA A 267 -7.02 7.60 12.74
C ALA A 267 -5.85 8.59 12.74
N VAL A 268 -6.10 9.84 12.34
CA VAL A 268 -5.07 10.91 12.37
C VAL A 268 -4.61 11.21 13.81
N VAL A 269 -5.54 11.25 14.77
CA VAL A 269 -5.19 11.47 16.18
C VAL A 269 -4.48 10.26 16.79
N ALA A 270 -4.88 9.04 16.45
CA ALA A 270 -4.19 7.81 16.88
C ALA A 270 -2.75 7.80 16.37
N ASP A 271 -2.54 8.10 15.11
CA ASP A 271 -1.22 8.23 14.49
C ASP A 271 -0.36 9.32 15.15
N ALA A 272 -0.95 10.49 15.45
CA ALA A 272 -0.26 11.55 16.19
C ALA A 272 0.10 11.19 17.64
N LEU A 273 -0.65 10.27 18.23
CA LEU A 273 -0.40 9.71 19.56
C LEU A 273 0.43 8.42 19.51
N GLU A 274 0.91 8.01 18.32
CA GLU A 274 1.70 6.79 18.10
C GLU A 274 0.97 5.51 18.56
N LEU A 275 -0.33 5.43 18.28
CA LEU A 275 -1.17 4.27 18.58
C LEU A 275 -1.44 3.47 17.31
N ASP A 276 -1.45 2.14 17.39
CA ASP A 276 -1.70 1.26 16.23
C ASP A 276 -3.20 1.12 15.86
N GLU A 277 -4.11 1.55 16.74
CA GLU A 277 -5.55 1.40 16.56
C GLU A 277 -6.30 2.68 16.94
N TYR A 278 -7.39 3.00 16.23
CA TYR A 278 -8.16 4.21 16.50
C TYR A 278 -9.49 4.00 17.25
N ARG A 279 -9.94 2.77 17.56
CA ARG A 279 -11.24 2.54 18.25
C ARG A 279 -11.40 3.35 19.54
N LYS A 280 -10.40 3.33 20.41
CA LYS A 280 -10.45 4.06 21.70
C LYS A 280 -10.47 5.57 21.46
N VAL A 281 -9.75 6.05 20.44
CA VAL A 281 -9.73 7.47 20.07
C VAL A 281 -11.10 7.91 19.52
N ALA A 282 -11.73 7.11 18.66
CA ALA A 282 -13.07 7.36 18.14
C ALA A 282 -14.12 7.42 19.26
N GLN A 283 -14.11 6.47 20.19
CA GLN A 283 -14.99 6.48 21.36
C GLN A 283 -14.80 7.73 22.22
N ARG A 284 -13.54 8.17 22.41
CA ARG A 284 -13.23 9.39 23.14
C ARG A 284 -13.71 10.63 22.41
N LEU A 285 -13.47 10.74 21.09
CA LEU A 285 -13.93 11.87 20.28
C LEU A 285 -15.45 12.06 20.33
N ALA A 286 -16.22 10.96 20.30
CA ALA A 286 -17.67 10.99 20.40
C ALA A 286 -18.21 11.26 21.82
N ALA A 287 -17.37 11.14 22.86
CA ALA A 287 -17.78 11.35 24.24
C ALA A 287 -17.79 12.85 24.61
N PRO A 288 -18.70 13.30 25.51
CA PRO A 288 -18.72 14.67 25.99
C PRO A 288 -17.37 15.14 26.56
N GLY A 289 -16.88 16.28 26.07
CA GLY A 289 -15.58 16.84 26.46
C GLY A 289 -14.36 16.04 25.99
N GLY A 290 -14.55 15.01 25.16
CA GLY A 290 -13.48 14.16 24.64
C GLY A 290 -12.47 14.87 23.77
N VAL A 291 -12.95 15.76 22.88
CA VAL A 291 -12.11 16.63 22.03
C VAL A 291 -11.13 17.44 22.88
N ARG A 292 -11.59 18.08 23.96
CA ARG A 292 -10.74 18.87 24.86
C ARG A 292 -9.66 18.02 25.53
N LYS A 293 -9.97 16.80 25.96
CA LYS A 293 -8.99 15.88 26.55
C LYS A 293 -7.94 15.46 25.52
N LEU A 294 -8.34 15.15 24.30
CA LEU A 294 -7.44 14.78 23.21
C LEU A 294 -6.55 15.95 22.78
N LEU A 295 -7.08 17.17 22.72
CA LEU A 295 -6.28 18.38 22.48
C LEU A 295 -5.15 18.53 23.50
N GLN A 296 -5.43 18.33 24.79
CA GLN A 296 -4.41 18.38 25.85
C GLN A 296 -3.34 17.28 25.73
N GLU A 297 -3.69 16.12 25.18
CA GLU A 297 -2.73 15.03 24.95
C GLU A 297 -1.84 15.33 23.74
N VAL A 298 -2.44 15.73 22.62
CA VAL A 298 -1.72 16.07 21.38
C VAL A 298 -0.81 17.28 21.57
N GLN A 299 -1.20 18.27 22.39
CA GLN A 299 -0.35 19.43 22.71
C GLN A 299 0.97 19.06 23.41
N ARG A 300 1.05 17.88 24.05
CA ARG A 300 2.29 17.39 24.68
C ARG A 300 3.22 16.68 23.70
N LYS A 301 2.78 16.43 22.46
CA LYS A 301 3.55 15.78 21.39
C LYS A 301 4.09 16.82 20.40
N SER A 302 5.02 16.41 19.54
CA SER A 302 5.53 17.26 18.47
C SER A 302 4.40 17.73 17.54
N CYS A 303 4.47 18.98 17.09
CA CYS A 303 3.55 19.52 16.10
C CYS A 303 3.69 18.74 14.79
N GLN A 304 2.70 17.91 14.46
CA GLN A 304 2.64 17.16 13.22
C GLN A 304 1.59 17.77 12.29
N ARG A 305 1.94 17.89 11.02
CA ARG A 305 1.11 18.46 9.97
C ARG A 305 0.70 17.40 8.97
N TYR A 306 -0.58 17.41 8.63
CA TYR A 306 -1.19 16.42 7.76
C TYR A 306 -1.67 17.08 6.48
N TRP A 307 -1.48 16.39 5.36
CA TRP A 307 -2.17 16.67 4.11
C TRP A 307 -3.34 15.71 4.00
N ILE A 308 -4.55 16.26 4.03
CA ILE A 308 -5.81 15.50 3.96
C ILE A 308 -6.62 16.11 2.81
N CYS A 309 -6.99 15.30 1.81
CA CYS A 309 -7.55 15.83 0.57
C CYS A 309 -8.84 16.65 0.80
N ALA A 310 -9.69 16.24 1.76
CA ALA A 310 -10.90 16.97 2.14
C ALA A 310 -10.63 18.44 2.52
N PHE A 311 -9.48 18.71 3.15
CA PHE A 311 -9.11 20.05 3.64
C PHE A 311 -8.12 20.79 2.72
N CYS A 312 -7.24 20.05 2.05
CA CYS A 312 -6.13 20.61 1.28
C CYS A 312 -6.48 20.88 -0.18
N VAL A 313 -7.42 20.12 -0.76
CA VAL A 313 -7.96 20.42 -2.10
C VAL A 313 -8.98 21.57 -1.98
N ASN A 314 -8.95 22.49 -2.93
CA ASN A 314 -9.96 23.54 -3.03
C ASN A 314 -11.30 22.93 -3.48
N GLN A 315 -12.15 22.58 -2.52
CA GLN A 315 -13.46 21.99 -2.81
C GLN A 315 -14.37 22.92 -3.62
N HIS A 316 -14.10 24.23 -3.59
CA HIS A 316 -14.81 25.20 -4.41
C HIS A 316 -14.40 25.16 -5.87
N SER A 317 -13.17 24.79 -6.22
CA SER A 317 -12.77 24.67 -7.63
C SER A 317 -13.17 23.33 -8.27
N GLY A 318 -13.73 22.40 -7.50
CA GLY A 318 -14.23 21.12 -7.99
C GLY A 318 -15.74 21.00 -7.85
N ILE A 319 -16.20 20.78 -6.62
CA ILE A 319 -17.50 20.12 -6.40
C ILE A 319 -18.58 21.03 -5.79
N CYS A 320 -18.26 22.22 -5.31
CA CYS A 320 -19.16 22.94 -4.40
C CYS A 320 -20.53 23.35 -4.97
N ASN A 321 -20.70 23.48 -6.29
CA ASN A 321 -21.92 23.97 -6.94
C ASN A 321 -22.67 22.89 -7.75
N GLY A 322 -22.31 21.60 -7.58
CA GLY A 322 -22.99 20.51 -8.27
C GLY A 322 -22.61 19.13 -7.75
N PHE A 323 -23.24 18.10 -8.33
CA PHE A 323 -23.01 16.69 -8.00
C PHE A 323 -22.51 15.88 -9.21
N GLY A 324 -22.09 16.57 -10.29
CA GLY A 324 -21.86 15.94 -11.59
C GLY A 324 -23.17 15.62 -12.31
N SER A 325 -23.05 15.05 -13.51
CA SER A 325 -24.20 14.60 -14.31
C SER A 325 -24.92 13.46 -13.60
N GLU A 326 -26.25 13.50 -13.60
CA GLU A 326 -27.07 12.40 -13.07
C GLU A 326 -26.91 11.15 -13.95
N PRO A 327 -26.50 10.00 -13.39
CA PRO A 327 -26.46 8.74 -14.13
C PRO A 327 -27.85 8.23 -14.51
N THR A 328 -27.92 7.26 -15.43
CA THR A 328 -29.19 6.60 -15.79
C THR A 328 -29.90 6.04 -14.54
N PRO A 329 -31.17 6.39 -14.30
CA PRO A 329 -31.92 5.90 -13.14
C PRO A 329 -31.97 4.38 -13.05
N GLY A 330 -31.95 3.86 -11.83
CA GLY A 330 -32.18 2.43 -11.54
C GLY A 330 -30.93 1.54 -11.51
N GLY A 331 -29.73 2.08 -11.78
CA GLY A 331 -28.46 1.36 -11.65
C GLY A 331 -27.67 1.72 -10.40
N ASP A 332 -26.67 0.90 -10.06
CA ASP A 332 -25.74 1.13 -8.93
C ASP A 332 -25.08 2.51 -8.95
N GLN A 333 -24.78 3.03 -10.14
CA GLN A 333 -24.19 4.36 -10.30
C GLN A 333 -25.17 5.47 -9.87
N HIS A 334 -26.46 5.34 -10.21
CA HIS A 334 -27.49 6.28 -9.79
C HIS A 334 -27.70 6.23 -8.29
N SER A 335 -27.77 5.03 -7.68
CA SER A 335 -27.90 4.90 -6.22
C SER A 335 -26.72 5.52 -5.48
N ARG A 336 -25.48 5.36 -5.98
CA ARG A 336 -24.30 6.01 -5.38
C ARG A 336 -24.31 7.52 -5.55
N TRP A 337 -24.70 8.00 -6.73
CA TRP A 337 -24.85 9.43 -6.99
C TRP A 337 -25.92 10.08 -6.09
N ASP A 338 -27.08 9.42 -5.94
CA ASP A 338 -28.17 9.88 -5.08
C ASP A 338 -27.78 9.85 -3.59
N ALA A 339 -27.09 8.80 -3.15
CA ALA A 339 -26.53 8.75 -1.80
C ALA A 339 -25.49 9.86 -1.58
N GLY A 340 -24.62 10.12 -2.55
CA GLY A 340 -23.55 11.12 -2.43
C GLY A 340 -24.02 12.58 -2.39
N ARG A 341 -25.24 12.87 -2.87
CA ARG A 341 -25.83 14.22 -2.81
C ARG A 341 -26.69 14.46 -1.57
N ARG A 342 -26.89 13.46 -0.71
CA ARG A 342 -27.73 13.55 0.48
C ARG A 342 -26.89 13.46 1.75
N ASP A 343 -27.25 14.26 2.74
CA ASP A 343 -26.73 14.16 4.09
C ASP A 343 -27.22 12.85 4.72
N THR A 344 -26.29 11.99 5.13
CA THR A 344 -26.61 10.62 5.62
C THR A 344 -27.41 10.60 6.93
N VAL A 345 -27.46 11.72 7.66
CA VAL A 345 -28.19 11.83 8.92
C VAL A 345 -29.64 12.26 8.67
N SER A 346 -29.80 13.35 7.93
CA SER A 346 -31.08 14.03 7.68
C SER A 346 -31.80 13.55 6.41
N GLY A 347 -31.10 12.88 5.49
CA GLY A 347 -31.61 12.46 4.17
C GLY A 347 -31.81 13.61 3.18
N GLN A 348 -31.54 14.85 3.59
CA GLN A 348 -31.74 16.05 2.78
C GLN A 348 -30.64 16.21 1.75
N VAL A 349 -30.98 16.74 0.58
CA VAL A 349 -30.00 17.08 -0.46
C VAL A 349 -29.16 18.27 0.01
N PHE A 350 -27.84 18.19 -0.16
CA PHE A 350 -26.96 19.30 0.21
C PHE A 350 -27.29 20.58 -0.54
N ARG A 351 -27.21 21.71 0.16
CA ARG A 351 -27.30 23.03 -0.46
C ARG A 351 -26.05 23.25 -1.32
N LEU A 352 -26.27 23.71 -2.55
CA LEU A 352 -25.19 24.06 -3.46
C LEU A 352 -24.60 25.42 -3.11
N CYS A 353 -23.29 25.54 -3.22
CA CYS A 353 -22.59 26.80 -2.99
C CYS A 353 -22.75 27.73 -4.20
N SER A 354 -23.14 28.97 -3.92
CA SER A 354 -23.32 30.05 -4.91
C SER A 354 -22.05 30.88 -5.17
N CYS A 355 -20.86 30.34 -4.93
CA CYS A 355 -19.62 31.08 -5.19
C CYS A 355 -19.31 31.08 -6.70
N SER A 356 -18.60 32.12 -7.14
CA SER A 356 -18.11 32.29 -8.51
C SER A 356 -16.76 31.64 -8.77
N GLU A 357 -16.28 30.78 -7.85
CA GLU A 357 -15.02 30.04 -8.03
C GLU A 357 -15.08 29.19 -9.32
N PRO A 358 -14.14 29.36 -10.26
CA PRO A 358 -14.10 28.56 -11.49
C PRO A 358 -13.98 27.06 -11.18
N LYS A 359 -14.64 26.23 -12.00
CA LYS A 359 -14.59 24.77 -11.85
C LYS A 359 -13.60 24.14 -12.81
N TYR A 360 -12.67 23.35 -12.26
CA TYR A 360 -11.63 22.67 -13.02
C TYR A 360 -11.69 21.17 -12.72
N PHE A 361 -12.13 20.40 -13.72
CA PHE A 361 -12.21 18.95 -13.63
C PHE A 361 -11.05 18.27 -14.38
N ASP A 362 -10.31 19.00 -15.21
CA ASP A 362 -9.11 18.53 -15.89
C ASP A 362 -8.07 19.67 -16.09
N GLY A 363 -6.99 19.36 -16.80
CA GLY A 363 -6.02 20.36 -17.24
C GLY A 363 -5.12 20.94 -16.13
N PRO A 364 -4.43 22.06 -16.40
CA PRO A 364 -3.40 22.63 -15.53
C PRO A 364 -3.93 23.25 -14.23
N MET A 365 -5.23 23.57 -14.16
CA MET A 365 -5.85 24.19 -12.99
C MET A 365 -6.60 23.19 -12.10
N CYS A 366 -6.92 21.98 -12.59
CA CYS A 366 -7.54 20.94 -11.77
C CYS A 366 -6.56 20.41 -10.72
N GLU A 367 -6.91 20.47 -9.44
CA GLU A 367 -6.02 19.96 -8.38
C GLU A 367 -6.06 18.43 -8.26
N MET A 368 -7.17 17.81 -8.66
CA MET A 368 -7.42 16.37 -8.48
C MET A 368 -6.54 15.49 -9.38
N ASN A 369 -6.05 16.01 -10.50
CA ASN A 369 -5.17 15.27 -11.42
C ASN A 369 -3.67 15.40 -11.12
N LYS A 370 -3.30 16.06 -10.00
CA LYS A 370 -1.91 16.42 -9.63
C LYS A 370 -1.35 15.64 -8.45
N PHE A 371 -2.04 14.61 -7.98
CA PHE A 371 -1.66 13.95 -6.73
C PHE A 371 -0.30 13.27 -6.85
N ASP A 372 -0.01 12.60 -7.97
CA ASP A 372 1.28 11.93 -8.21
C ASP A 372 2.44 12.93 -8.19
N GLU A 373 2.32 14.05 -8.90
CA GLU A 373 3.34 15.11 -8.95
C GLU A 373 3.48 15.83 -7.61
N MET A 374 2.38 16.01 -6.90
CA MET A 374 2.35 16.61 -5.56
C MET A 374 3.06 15.70 -4.56
N MET A 375 2.80 14.39 -4.58
CA MET A 375 3.51 13.40 -3.76
C MET A 375 5.00 13.39 -4.06
N GLY A 376 5.37 13.36 -5.35
CA GLY A 376 6.77 13.41 -5.76
C GLY A 376 7.46 14.72 -5.34
N LEU A 377 6.76 15.85 -5.40
CA LEU A 377 7.30 17.14 -4.92
C LEU A 377 7.47 17.15 -3.40
N LEU A 378 6.47 16.67 -2.66
CA LEU A 378 6.54 16.57 -1.20
C LEU A 378 7.70 15.69 -0.76
N GLN A 379 7.86 14.51 -1.38
CA GLN A 379 8.97 13.61 -1.08
C GLN A 379 10.34 14.30 -1.24
N ARG A 380 10.51 15.10 -2.30
CA ARG A 380 11.76 15.82 -2.54
C ARG A 380 12.01 16.95 -1.55
N ARG A 381 10.95 17.58 -1.03
CA ARG A 381 11.04 18.78 -0.18
C ARG A 381 10.91 18.51 1.31
N GLN A 382 10.32 17.37 1.68
CA GLN A 382 10.12 16.93 3.05
C GLN A 382 10.80 15.55 3.21
N PRO A 383 12.05 15.50 3.69
CA PRO A 383 12.82 14.26 3.79
C PRO A 383 12.18 13.18 4.66
N ASN A 384 11.36 13.59 5.63
CA ASN A 384 10.67 12.70 6.57
C ASN A 384 9.18 12.53 6.23
N LEU A 385 8.79 12.80 4.98
CA LEU A 385 7.41 12.63 4.56
C LEU A 385 7.01 11.17 4.74
N ARG A 386 5.90 10.95 5.44
CA ARG A 386 5.28 9.64 5.61
C ARG A 386 3.87 9.63 5.03
N HIS A 387 3.30 8.43 4.93
CA HIS A 387 1.97 8.19 4.39
C HIS A 387 1.13 7.40 5.39
N LEU A 388 0.04 8.00 5.83
CA LEU A 388 -0.95 7.38 6.71
C LEU A 388 -2.11 6.82 5.87
N VAL A 389 -2.38 5.53 6.06
CA VAL A 389 -3.52 4.82 5.47
C VAL A 389 -4.59 4.68 6.54
N ALA A 390 -5.58 5.57 6.53
CA ALA A 390 -6.69 5.58 7.47
C ALA A 390 -7.80 4.63 6.99
N VAL A 391 -7.73 3.36 7.41
CA VAL A 391 -8.63 2.30 6.94
C VAL A 391 -9.98 2.40 7.65
N ASP A 392 -11.04 2.50 6.87
CA ASP A 392 -12.40 2.54 7.38
C ASP A 392 -12.89 1.15 7.85
N ARG A 393 -14.00 1.13 8.59
CA ARG A 393 -14.54 -0.10 9.20
C ARG A 393 -14.90 -1.19 8.19
N ARG A 394 -15.14 -0.83 6.94
CA ARG A 394 -15.57 -1.73 5.86
C ARG A 394 -14.45 -1.99 4.85
N PHE A 395 -13.24 -1.48 5.10
CA PHE A 395 -12.11 -1.57 4.18
C PHE A 395 -12.43 -0.99 2.79
N GLU A 396 -13.43 -0.09 2.69
CA GLU A 396 -13.84 0.54 1.43
C GLU A 396 -12.72 1.35 0.80
N LEU A 397 -11.77 1.87 1.58
CA LEU A 397 -10.55 2.53 1.11
C LEU A 397 -9.85 1.72 0.00
N PHE A 398 -9.72 0.41 0.19
CA PHE A 398 -9.05 -0.46 -0.78
C PHE A 398 -9.85 -0.65 -2.05
N SER A 399 -11.16 -0.38 -2.03
CA SER A 399 -12.00 -0.38 -3.23
C SER A 399 -12.01 0.96 -3.97
N ARG A 400 -11.24 1.97 -3.54
CA ARG A 400 -11.20 3.30 -4.19
C ARG A 400 -9.96 3.41 -5.08
N ALA A 401 -10.18 3.70 -6.37
CA ALA A 401 -9.10 3.72 -7.36
C ALA A 401 -8.01 4.72 -7.01
N TRP A 402 -8.38 5.92 -6.54
CA TRP A 402 -7.43 6.95 -6.10
C TRP A 402 -6.62 6.49 -4.88
N CYS A 403 -7.26 5.92 -3.86
CA CYS A 403 -6.56 5.45 -2.67
C CYS A 403 -5.57 4.34 -3.00
N VAL A 404 -5.96 3.38 -3.84
CA VAL A 404 -5.07 2.30 -4.29
C VAL A 404 -3.88 2.83 -5.11
N ALA A 405 -4.11 3.82 -5.98
CA ALA A 405 -3.03 4.49 -6.70
C ALA A 405 -2.05 5.20 -5.75
N GLU A 406 -2.56 5.92 -4.73
CA GLU A 406 -1.74 6.55 -3.69
C GLU A 406 -0.91 5.53 -2.90
N LEU A 407 -1.49 4.35 -2.58
CA LEU A 407 -0.77 3.28 -1.88
C LEU A 407 0.43 2.78 -2.68
N VAL A 408 0.23 2.48 -3.97
CA VAL A 408 1.30 1.98 -4.85
C VAL A 408 2.32 3.07 -5.14
N GLN A 409 1.88 4.31 -5.39
CA GLN A 409 2.77 5.44 -5.61
C GLN A 409 3.68 5.69 -4.41
N SER A 410 3.13 5.69 -3.18
CA SER A 410 3.93 5.81 -1.95
C SER A 410 4.96 4.69 -1.81
N TYR A 411 4.56 3.45 -2.13
CA TYR A 411 5.46 2.30 -2.07
C TYR A 411 6.62 2.41 -3.07
N LEU A 412 6.34 2.74 -4.33
CA LEU A 412 7.36 2.96 -5.36
C LEU A 412 8.27 4.14 -5.03
N SER A 413 7.72 5.16 -4.36
CA SER A 413 8.48 6.28 -3.82
C SER A 413 9.25 5.95 -2.54
N ASN A 414 9.17 4.75 -1.97
CA ASN A 414 9.78 4.42 -0.66
C ASN A 414 9.34 5.36 0.48
N LEU A 415 8.11 5.90 0.42
CA LEU A 415 7.55 6.65 1.54
C LEU A 415 7.24 5.67 2.69
N PRO A 416 7.64 5.96 3.94
CA PRO A 416 7.19 5.16 5.08
C PRO A 416 5.65 5.18 5.18
N GLN A 417 5.03 4.00 5.06
CA GLN A 417 3.58 3.85 5.17
C GLN A 417 3.19 3.28 6.54
N THR A 418 2.24 3.94 7.20
CA THR A 418 1.61 3.49 8.45
C THR A 418 0.15 3.22 8.17
N VAL A 419 -0.35 2.05 8.58
CA VAL A 419 -1.79 1.73 8.56
C VAL A 419 -2.35 1.88 9.96
N ILE A 420 -3.50 2.53 10.08
CA ILE A 420 -4.24 2.57 11.34
C ILE A 420 -5.62 1.96 11.09
N LEU A 421 -5.91 0.91 11.85
CA LEU A 421 -7.17 0.17 11.79
C LEU A 421 -8.09 0.60 12.93
N LEU A 422 -9.39 0.34 12.79
CA LEU A 422 -10.32 0.48 13.92
C LEU A 422 -9.82 -0.35 15.11
N SER A 423 -9.52 -1.62 14.84
CA SER A 423 -8.85 -2.53 15.78
C SER A 423 -8.15 -3.62 14.99
N ASN A 424 -7.03 -4.14 15.49
CA ASN A 424 -6.32 -5.27 14.90
C ASN A 424 -7.19 -6.55 14.89
N ARG A 425 -8.22 -6.61 15.74
CA ARG A 425 -9.22 -7.68 15.70
C ARG A 425 -10.05 -7.71 14.42
N ALA A 426 -10.08 -6.63 13.64
CA ALA A 426 -10.80 -6.61 12.36
C ALA A 426 -10.21 -7.58 11.32
N LEU A 427 -8.97 -8.04 11.55
CA LEU A 427 -8.29 -9.04 10.72
C LEU A 427 -8.04 -10.34 11.48
N ASP A 428 -8.75 -10.54 12.61
CA ASP A 428 -8.64 -11.76 13.41
C ASP A 428 -9.36 -12.91 12.72
N VAL A 429 -8.59 -13.85 12.18
CA VAL A 429 -9.11 -15.07 11.52
C VAL A 429 -9.90 -15.94 12.48
N GLN A 430 -9.63 -15.85 13.79
CA GLN A 430 -10.41 -16.59 14.77
C GLN A 430 -11.86 -16.12 14.84
N ALA A 431 -12.15 -14.92 14.33
CA ALA A 431 -13.51 -14.42 14.22
C ALA A 431 -14.33 -15.08 13.09
N GLU A 432 -13.78 -16.08 12.39
CA GLU A 432 -14.40 -16.83 11.26
C GLU A 432 -14.77 -15.98 10.03
N ASP A 433 -14.59 -14.66 10.10
CA ASP A 433 -14.88 -13.72 9.03
C ASP A 433 -13.68 -13.57 8.08
N LEU A 434 -13.62 -14.45 7.07
CA LEU A 434 -12.65 -14.38 5.98
C LEU A 434 -13.04 -13.37 4.88
N GLU A 435 -14.19 -12.69 4.99
CA GLU A 435 -14.70 -11.81 3.92
C GLU A 435 -13.70 -10.67 3.64
N THR A 436 -13.23 -10.01 4.69
CA THR A 436 -12.26 -8.92 4.57
C THR A 436 -10.93 -9.41 3.97
N TYR A 437 -10.42 -10.56 4.42
CA TYR A 437 -9.18 -11.12 3.87
C TYR A 437 -9.33 -11.46 2.39
N ASN A 438 -10.42 -12.14 2.02
CA ASN A 438 -10.70 -12.51 0.63
C ASN A 438 -10.82 -11.26 -0.24
N CYS A 439 -11.55 -10.24 0.22
CA CYS A 439 -11.69 -8.95 -0.48
C CYS A 439 -10.32 -8.32 -0.78
N LEU A 440 -9.41 -8.30 0.21
CA LEU A 440 -8.07 -7.76 0.03
C LEU A 440 -7.18 -8.64 -0.86
N ALA A 441 -7.27 -9.96 -0.74
CA ALA A 441 -6.47 -10.91 -1.51
C ALA A 441 -6.88 -11.00 -2.99
N THR A 442 -8.15 -10.70 -3.31
CA THR A 442 -8.65 -10.66 -4.70
C THR A 442 -8.72 -9.26 -5.27
N LEU A 443 -8.23 -8.25 -4.53
CA LEU A 443 -8.31 -6.85 -4.94
C LEU A 443 -7.59 -6.62 -6.27
N THR A 444 -8.29 -5.96 -7.20
CA THR A 444 -7.75 -5.48 -8.48
C THR A 444 -8.14 -4.02 -8.72
N VAL A 445 -7.24 -3.25 -9.30
CA VAL A 445 -7.50 -1.83 -9.62
C VAL A 445 -8.64 -1.66 -10.65
N LEU A 446 -8.93 -2.68 -11.46
CA LEU A 446 -10.03 -2.64 -12.44
C LEU A 446 -11.42 -2.57 -11.78
N GLU A 447 -11.57 -3.21 -10.62
CA GLU A 447 -12.82 -3.26 -9.88
C GLU A 447 -12.96 -2.08 -8.89
N CYS A 448 -11.90 -1.28 -8.75
CA CYS A 448 -11.92 -0.11 -7.90
C CYS A 448 -12.88 0.96 -8.43
N LYS A 449 -13.45 1.71 -7.50
CA LYS A 449 -14.50 2.71 -7.71
C LYS A 449 -13.91 4.11 -7.62
N ALA A 450 -14.45 5.01 -8.42
CA ALA A 450 -14.26 6.45 -8.27
C ALA A 450 -15.63 7.13 -8.17
N SER A 451 -15.64 8.38 -7.71
CA SER A 451 -16.88 9.16 -7.63
C SER A 451 -17.42 9.48 -9.04
N ARG A 452 -16.51 9.62 -10.01
CA ARG A 452 -16.80 9.78 -11.43
C ARG A 452 -16.09 8.69 -12.22
N GLU A 453 -16.74 8.17 -13.25
CA GLU A 453 -16.14 7.14 -14.08
C GLU A 453 -14.91 7.67 -14.85
N GLU A 454 -14.95 8.93 -15.28
CA GLU A 454 -13.81 9.57 -15.95
C GLU A 454 -12.54 9.55 -15.09
N ASP A 455 -12.66 9.78 -13.78
CA ASP A 455 -11.54 9.75 -12.85
C ASP A 455 -10.95 8.34 -12.75
N ARG A 456 -11.80 7.30 -12.71
CA ARG A 456 -11.35 5.89 -12.74
C ARG A 456 -10.57 5.61 -14.01
N LEU A 457 -11.10 6.01 -15.16
CA LEU A 457 -10.46 5.80 -16.46
C LEU A 457 -9.12 6.55 -16.57
N GLN A 458 -9.02 7.77 -16.01
CA GLN A 458 -7.75 8.52 -15.97
C GLN A 458 -6.68 7.81 -15.14
N ILE A 459 -7.05 7.23 -13.99
CA ILE A 459 -6.11 6.43 -13.17
C ILE A 459 -5.68 5.17 -13.94
N LEU A 460 -6.63 4.44 -14.51
CA LEU A 460 -6.34 3.22 -15.28
C LEU A 460 -5.45 3.51 -16.50
N ALA A 461 -5.64 4.66 -17.16
CA ALA A 461 -4.80 5.09 -18.28
C ALA A 461 -3.34 5.38 -17.88
N LYS A 462 -3.09 5.72 -16.61
CA LYS A 462 -1.73 5.91 -16.06
C LYS A 462 -1.04 4.59 -15.71
N ILE A 463 -1.77 3.47 -15.68
CA ILE A 463 -1.24 2.16 -15.29
C ILE A 463 -0.85 1.40 -16.56
N PRO A 464 0.45 1.27 -16.87
CA PRO A 464 0.89 0.63 -18.11
C PRO A 464 0.61 -0.88 -18.14
N ASP A 465 0.71 -1.55 -16.99
CA ASP A 465 0.37 -2.96 -16.83
C ASP A 465 -0.42 -3.16 -15.53
N VAL A 466 -1.70 -3.46 -15.69
CA VAL A 466 -2.63 -3.70 -14.58
C VAL A 466 -2.23 -4.90 -13.73
N ARG A 467 -1.66 -5.97 -14.33
CA ARG A 467 -1.28 -7.17 -13.57
C ARG A 467 -0.09 -6.89 -12.69
N GLU A 468 0.89 -6.17 -13.22
CA GLU A 468 2.06 -5.73 -12.47
C GLU A 468 1.65 -4.77 -11.35
N PHE A 469 0.76 -3.82 -11.64
CA PHE A 469 0.20 -2.93 -10.63
C PHE A 469 -0.54 -3.69 -9.52
N ASP A 470 -1.40 -4.66 -9.86
CA ASP A 470 -2.09 -5.49 -8.88
C ASP A 470 -1.10 -6.33 -8.06
N ALA A 471 -0.03 -6.85 -8.67
CA ALA A 471 1.02 -7.56 -7.95
C ALA A 471 1.76 -6.65 -6.96
N GLN A 472 2.05 -5.41 -7.36
CA GLN A 472 2.63 -4.39 -6.48
C GLN A 472 1.68 -4.04 -5.34
N LEU A 473 0.39 -3.85 -5.62
CA LEU A 473 -0.64 -3.61 -4.60
C LEU A 473 -0.71 -4.76 -3.58
N GLN A 474 -0.67 -6.00 -4.04
CA GLN A 474 -0.61 -7.17 -3.15
C GLN A 474 0.67 -7.18 -2.31
N ALA A 475 1.81 -6.77 -2.86
CA ALA A 475 3.06 -6.61 -2.10
C ALA A 475 2.97 -5.47 -1.07
N VAL A 476 2.27 -4.38 -1.38
CA VAL A 476 2.00 -3.28 -0.43
C VAL A 476 1.12 -3.76 0.72
N ILE A 477 0.10 -4.56 0.47
CA ILE A 477 -0.82 -5.01 1.52
C ILE A 477 -0.19 -6.15 2.36
N PHE A 478 0.30 -7.20 1.70
CA PHE A 478 0.67 -8.47 2.32
C PHE A 478 2.17 -8.78 2.33
N GLY A 479 3.00 -7.96 1.68
CA GLY A 479 4.44 -8.21 1.62
C GLY A 479 5.10 -8.21 3.00
N SER A 480 6.36 -8.65 3.06
CA SER A 480 7.16 -8.64 4.31
C SER A 480 7.30 -7.26 4.95
N ARG A 481 7.23 -6.21 4.13
CA ARG A 481 7.18 -4.79 4.53
C ARG A 481 5.80 -4.16 4.37
N GLY A 482 4.79 -4.97 4.05
CA GLY A 482 3.45 -4.52 3.74
C GLY A 482 2.73 -3.90 4.93
N LEU A 483 1.61 -3.24 4.62
CA LEU A 483 0.76 -2.52 5.57
C LEU A 483 0.28 -3.44 6.68
N LEU A 484 -0.18 -4.64 6.34
CA LEU A 484 -0.83 -5.53 7.29
C LEU A 484 0.12 -6.55 7.93
N ARG A 485 1.45 -6.40 7.77
CA ARG A 485 2.43 -7.39 8.25
C ARG A 485 2.28 -7.73 9.75
N ASN A 486 1.96 -6.74 10.57
CA ASN A 486 1.80 -6.94 12.02
C ASN A 486 0.43 -7.54 12.36
N ALA A 487 -0.62 -7.07 11.68
CA ALA A 487 -1.98 -7.57 11.88
C ALA A 487 -2.13 -9.02 11.40
N LEU A 488 -1.33 -9.43 10.41
CA LEU A 488 -1.33 -10.78 9.86
C LEU A 488 -0.16 -11.64 10.37
N ALA A 489 0.61 -11.16 11.36
CA ALA A 489 1.71 -11.92 11.95
C ALA A 489 1.15 -13.19 12.61
N GLY A 490 1.31 -14.34 11.94
CA GLY A 490 0.71 -15.62 12.33
C GLY A 490 -0.07 -16.33 11.21
N PHE A 491 -0.46 -15.60 10.15
CA PHE A 491 -1.14 -16.18 8.98
C PHE A 491 -0.29 -17.21 8.25
N ASP A 492 1.04 -17.06 8.15
CA ASP A 492 1.89 -18.08 7.50
C ASP A 492 1.65 -19.49 8.05
N ARG A 493 1.30 -19.59 9.34
CA ARG A 493 0.99 -20.85 10.01
C ARG A 493 -0.49 -21.23 9.88
N VAL A 494 -1.41 -20.29 10.07
CA VAL A 494 -2.87 -20.55 10.00
C VAL A 494 -3.30 -20.87 8.58
N ASP A 495 -2.75 -20.19 7.60
CA ASP A 495 -3.06 -20.34 6.19
C ASP A 495 -2.43 -21.63 5.62
N ALA A 496 -1.22 -21.98 6.10
CA ALA A 496 -0.65 -23.31 5.88
C ALA A 496 -1.48 -24.43 6.55
N ALA A 497 -1.98 -24.21 7.77
CA ALA A 497 -2.82 -25.15 8.50
C ALA A 497 -4.22 -25.29 7.88
N ALA A 498 -4.86 -24.21 7.45
CA ALA A 498 -6.16 -24.21 6.79
C ALA A 498 -6.07 -24.90 5.41
N ARG A 499 -4.98 -24.68 4.67
CA ARG A 499 -4.69 -25.45 3.44
C ARG A 499 -4.43 -26.93 3.74
N ALA A 500 -3.77 -27.26 4.85
CA ALA A 500 -3.58 -28.66 5.27
C ALA A 500 -4.90 -29.31 5.70
N ALA A 501 -5.76 -28.59 6.43
CA ALA A 501 -7.06 -29.05 6.89
C ALA A 501 -8.03 -29.26 5.73
N ARG A 502 -8.11 -28.34 4.77
CA ARG A 502 -8.91 -28.53 3.54
C ARG A 502 -8.44 -29.76 2.75
N ARG A 503 -7.12 -29.96 2.65
CA ARG A 503 -6.55 -31.16 2.00
C ARG A 503 -6.86 -32.45 2.76
N ALA A 504 -6.79 -32.43 4.08
CA ALA A 504 -7.14 -33.56 4.93
C ALA A 504 -8.64 -33.90 4.82
N ALA A 505 -9.52 -32.89 4.81
CA ALA A 505 -10.95 -33.07 4.63
C ALA A 505 -11.29 -33.62 3.23
N SER A 506 -10.65 -33.11 2.17
CA SER A 506 -10.81 -33.65 0.82
C SER A 506 -10.27 -35.07 0.68
N ALA A 507 -9.17 -35.41 1.37
CA ALA A 507 -8.63 -36.77 1.38
C ALA A 507 -9.54 -37.74 2.17
N ALA A 508 -10.10 -37.31 3.30
CA ALA A 508 -11.05 -38.09 4.10
C ALA A 508 -12.35 -38.36 3.32
N ALA A 509 -12.91 -37.32 2.68
CA ALA A 509 -14.10 -37.45 1.83
C ALA A 509 -13.86 -38.34 0.60
N ALA A 510 -12.62 -38.38 0.08
CA ALA A 510 -12.25 -39.27 -1.02
C ALA A 510 -12.01 -40.73 -0.57
N SER A 511 -11.66 -40.96 0.70
CA SER A 511 -11.51 -42.30 1.28
C SER A 511 -12.83 -42.94 1.72
N GLU A 512 -13.89 -42.14 1.87
CA GLU A 512 -15.24 -42.59 2.23
C GLU A 512 -16.15 -42.89 1.01
N GLY A 513 -15.54 -43.20 -0.15
CA GLY A 513 -16.27 -43.79 -1.27
C GLY A 513 -16.82 -45.20 -0.93
N PRO A 514 -17.96 -45.60 -1.52
CA PRO A 514 -18.85 -46.66 -1.04
C PRO A 514 -18.26 -48.07 -0.94
#